data_AF-A0A060WL26-F1
#
_entry.id   AF-A0A060WL26-F1
#
_cell.length_a   1.000
_cell.length_b   1.000
_cell.length_c   1.000
_cell.angle_alpha   90.00
_cell.angle_beta   90.00
_cell.angle_gamma   90.00
#
_symmetry.space_group_name_H-M   'P 1'
#
loop_
_entity.id
_entity.type
_entity.pdbx_description
1 polymer ?
#
loop_
_entity_poly.entity_id
_entity_poly.type
_entity_poly.pdbx_seq_one_letter_code
_entity_poly.pdbx_strand_id
1 'polypeptide(L)'
;MYFSVLTMSQGSPEPLGRAFAEPELKFVEEPYKKPMLKFFDISRGKASAGELLAAFELIELDYSSFGEPSLPADVYPREPEYLKEEKYYIIPDGVRPVLKKFRIEVLYWGVRDLKRVNLFEVERPQVRMECAGQRIESEEIEGYKVLPNFKEVVKHFDVDLPELTYLHPPLTIFVMEQRAFGRLVLVGTHVVQSLMQFAPKNLEEWGDDEEEPESWGTSD
;
A
#
# COMPACT_ATOMS: atom_id res chain seq x y z
N MET A 1 -15.70 11.31 13.67
CA MET A 1 -14.50 12.16 13.81
C MET A 1 -14.16 12.82 12.48
N TYR A 2 -13.61 14.03 12.52
CA TYR A 2 -13.27 14.82 11.33
C TYR A 2 -11.78 15.17 11.35
N PHE A 3 -11.09 14.91 10.24
CA PHE A 3 -9.64 15.08 10.14
C PHE A 3 -9.28 15.94 8.93
N SER A 4 -8.29 16.81 9.13
CA SER A 4 -7.61 17.53 8.05
C SER A 4 -6.27 16.86 7.81
N VAL A 5 -6.03 16.43 6.57
CA VAL A 5 -4.76 15.82 6.17
C VAL A 5 -3.85 16.92 5.62
N LEU A 6 -2.65 17.04 6.19
CA LEU A 6 -1.66 18.04 5.82
C LEU A 6 -0.35 17.35 5.41
N THR A 7 0.39 17.95 4.49
CA THR A 7 1.79 17.60 4.20
C THR A 7 2.71 18.75 4.58
N MET A 8 4.00 18.49 4.78
CA MET A 8 5.00 19.53 4.97
C MET A 8 5.75 19.77 3.66
N SER A 9 5.51 20.91 3.02
CA SER A 9 6.27 21.35 1.84
C SER A 9 7.05 22.63 2.22
N GLN A 10 8.33 22.70 1.86
CA GLN A 10 9.17 23.91 2.04
C GLN A 10 9.09 24.57 3.44
N GLY A 11 8.87 23.77 4.50
CA GLY A 11 8.77 24.26 5.87
C GLY A 11 7.39 24.78 6.30
N SER A 12 6.36 24.68 5.46
CA SER A 12 4.97 25.05 5.78
C SER A 12 4.00 23.89 5.62
N PRO A 13 2.97 23.78 6.48
CA PRO A 13 1.91 22.79 6.32
C PRO A 13 0.99 23.15 5.15
N GLU A 14 0.85 22.25 4.19
CA GLU A 14 -0.05 22.36 3.03
C GLU A 14 -1.22 21.37 3.16
N PRO A 15 -2.47 21.80 2.89
CA PRO A 15 -3.62 20.92 2.98
C PRO A 15 -3.72 19.95 1.80
N LEU A 16 -3.67 18.65 2.11
CA LEU A 16 -3.91 17.57 1.15
C LEU A 16 -5.41 17.29 0.97
N GLY A 17 -6.19 17.42 2.03
CA GLY A 17 -7.63 17.21 1.98
C GLY A 17 -8.23 16.92 3.35
N ARG A 18 -9.44 16.36 3.36
CA ARG A 18 -10.23 16.15 4.57
C ARG A 18 -10.89 14.78 4.49
N ALA A 19 -10.90 14.08 5.62
CA ALA A 19 -11.53 12.77 5.74
C ALA A 19 -12.50 12.75 6.94
N PHE A 20 -13.56 11.96 6.82
CA PHE A 20 -14.48 11.67 7.90
C PHE A 20 -14.37 10.18 8.23
N ALA A 21 -14.30 9.86 9.52
CA ALA A 21 -14.33 8.48 9.98
C ALA A 21 -15.25 8.35 11.19
N GLU A 22 -16.08 7.32 11.18
CA GLU A 22 -16.83 6.90 12.36
C GLU A 22 -15.96 5.94 13.17
N PRO A 23 -15.59 6.29 14.41
CA PRO A 23 -14.81 5.39 15.23
C PRO A 23 -15.64 4.21 15.74
N GLU A 24 -14.98 3.08 15.94
CA GLU A 24 -15.57 1.97 16.68
C GLU A 24 -15.56 2.29 18.18
N LEU A 25 -16.67 2.05 18.85
CA LEU A 25 -16.76 2.17 20.30
C LEU A 25 -16.36 0.84 20.92
N LYS A 26 -15.50 0.85 21.95
CA LYS A 26 -15.13 -0.32 22.75
C LYS A 26 -15.53 -0.04 24.19
N PHE A 27 -16.52 -0.79 24.68
CA PHE A 27 -17.04 -0.65 26.04
C PHE A 27 -16.26 -1.53 27.02
N VAL A 28 -16.20 -1.12 28.29
CA VAL A 28 -15.41 -1.83 29.32
C VAL A 28 -15.93 -3.24 29.61
N GLU A 29 -17.22 -3.49 29.36
CA GLU A 29 -17.88 -4.78 29.56
C GLU A 29 -17.55 -5.81 28.45
N GLU A 30 -17.01 -5.34 27.33
CA GLU A 30 -16.69 -6.16 26.16
C GLU A 30 -15.19 -6.44 26.10
N PRO A 31 -14.77 -7.69 25.78
CA PRO A 31 -13.35 -7.99 25.61
C PRO A 31 -12.78 -7.17 24.45
N TYR A 32 -11.64 -6.52 24.68
CA TYR A 32 -10.98 -5.70 23.67
C TYR A 32 -10.59 -6.53 22.45
N LYS A 33 -11.00 -6.05 21.27
CA LYS A 33 -10.60 -6.58 19.97
C LYS A 33 -9.89 -5.49 19.19
N LYS A 34 -8.71 -5.82 18.69
CA LYS A 34 -7.92 -4.92 17.85
C LYS A 34 -8.75 -4.47 16.64
N PRO A 35 -8.65 -3.20 16.23
CA PRO A 35 -9.41 -2.71 15.09
C PRO A 35 -8.83 -3.25 13.79
N MET A 36 -9.68 -3.32 12.77
CA MET A 36 -9.24 -3.57 11.40
C MET A 36 -9.00 -2.25 10.68
N LEU A 37 -7.98 -2.22 9.81
CA LEU A 37 -7.73 -1.09 8.93
C LEU A 37 -8.85 -0.95 7.89
N LYS A 38 -9.33 0.27 7.70
CA LYS A 38 -10.36 0.65 6.73
C LYS A 38 -9.88 1.81 5.88
N PHE A 39 -10.35 1.86 4.64
CA PHE A 39 -10.14 3.00 3.75
C PHE A 39 -11.17 4.09 4.04
N PHE A 40 -10.69 5.33 4.10
CA PHE A 40 -11.50 6.52 4.27
C PHE A 40 -11.17 7.52 3.15
N ASP A 41 -12.18 7.94 2.41
CA ASP A 41 -12.00 8.89 1.31
C ASP A 41 -11.48 10.24 1.82
N ILE A 42 -10.46 10.75 1.13
CA ILE A 42 -9.93 12.10 1.31
C ILE A 42 -10.52 12.99 0.23
N SER A 43 -11.12 14.11 0.63
CA SER A 43 -11.73 15.09 -0.27
C SER A 43 -11.11 16.47 -0.13
N ARG A 44 -10.94 17.18 -1.26
CA ARG A 44 -10.54 18.58 -1.31
C ARG A 44 -11.62 19.39 -2.01
N GLY A 45 -12.50 19.99 -1.22
CA GLY A 45 -13.72 20.61 -1.72
C GLY A 45 -14.67 19.54 -2.28
N LYS A 46 -14.94 19.59 -3.59
CA LYS A 46 -15.76 18.59 -4.31
C LYS A 46 -14.93 17.52 -5.03
N ALA A 47 -13.60 17.65 -5.04
CA ALA A 47 -12.72 16.71 -5.71
C ALA A 47 -12.27 15.60 -4.76
N SER A 48 -12.20 14.36 -5.24
CA SER A 48 -11.45 13.30 -4.58
C SER A 48 -9.96 13.66 -4.57
N ALA A 49 -9.30 13.40 -3.45
CA ALA A 49 -7.90 13.73 -3.19
C ALA A 49 -7.09 12.53 -2.68
N GLY A 50 -7.65 11.32 -2.73
CA GLY A 50 -7.01 10.07 -2.30
C GLY A 50 -7.80 9.34 -1.23
N GLU A 51 -7.16 8.39 -0.57
CA GLU A 51 -7.74 7.57 0.50
C GLU A 51 -6.75 7.45 1.66
N LEU A 52 -7.29 7.37 2.87
CA LEU A 52 -6.55 7.12 4.11
C LEU A 52 -6.83 5.69 4.56
N LEU A 53 -5.79 4.89 4.74
CA LEU A 53 -5.90 3.59 5.41
C LEU A 53 -5.63 3.78 6.91
N ALA A 54 -6.66 3.62 7.74
CA ALA A 54 -6.54 3.85 9.18
C ALA A 54 -7.54 2.99 9.98
N ALA A 55 -7.36 2.99 11.29
CA ALA A 55 -8.32 2.48 12.27
C ALA A 55 -8.57 3.57 13.30
N PHE A 56 -9.83 3.75 13.71
CA PHE A 56 -10.22 4.76 14.69
C PHE A 56 -11.13 4.12 15.73
N GLU A 57 -10.78 4.28 16.99
CA GLU A 57 -11.52 3.69 18.11
C GLU A 57 -11.69 4.70 19.23
N LEU A 58 -12.78 4.57 19.98
CA LEU A 58 -13.00 5.22 21.26
C LEU A 58 -13.19 4.13 22.31
N ILE A 59 -12.28 4.10 23.27
CA ILE A 59 -12.24 3.10 24.33
C ILE A 59 -12.84 3.74 25.59
N GLU A 60 -13.86 3.09 26.16
CA GLU A 60 -14.41 3.46 27.45
C GLU A 60 -13.38 3.19 28.54
N LEU A 61 -13.20 4.16 29.44
CA LEU A 61 -12.33 3.98 30.59
C LEU A 61 -13.02 3.11 31.65
N ASP A 62 -12.25 2.34 32.38
CA ASP A 62 -12.70 1.59 33.54
C ASP A 62 -12.86 2.52 34.76
N TYR A 63 -14.08 2.59 35.29
CA TYR A 63 -14.48 3.38 36.46
C TYR A 63 -14.69 2.52 37.73
N SER A 64 -14.37 1.22 37.70
CA SER A 64 -14.62 0.29 38.81
C SER A 64 -13.72 0.54 40.04
N SER A 65 -12.54 1.11 39.84
CA SER A 65 -11.59 1.44 40.91
C SER A 65 -11.85 2.82 41.52
N PHE A 66 -11.68 2.93 42.84
CA PHE A 66 -11.73 4.22 43.52
C PHE A 66 -10.52 5.08 43.12
N GLY A 67 -10.72 6.17 42.40
CA GLY A 67 -9.65 7.06 41.95
C GLY A 67 -9.87 7.60 40.54
N GLU A 68 -8.78 7.84 39.82
CA GLU A 68 -8.83 8.25 38.41
C GLU A 68 -9.21 7.05 37.51
N PRO A 69 -10.11 7.26 36.53
CA PRO A 69 -10.47 6.21 35.59
C PRO A 69 -9.27 5.80 34.73
N SER A 70 -9.16 4.52 34.40
CA SER A 70 -8.00 3.96 33.71
C SER A 70 -8.39 3.19 32.45
N LEU A 71 -7.44 2.92 31.55
CA LEU A 71 -7.72 2.05 30.41
C LEU A 71 -8.03 0.61 30.89
N PRO A 72 -8.97 -0.11 30.24
CA PRO A 72 -9.23 -1.52 30.53
C PRO A 72 -7.96 -2.38 30.50
N ALA A 73 -7.91 -3.42 31.34
CA ALA A 73 -6.74 -4.29 31.56
C ALA A 73 -6.21 -4.94 30.29
N ASP A 74 -7.12 -5.29 29.38
CA ASP A 74 -6.91 -6.05 28.15
C ASP A 74 -6.62 -5.18 26.92
N VAL A 75 -6.63 -3.85 27.05
CA VAL A 75 -6.25 -2.93 25.97
C VAL A 75 -4.72 -2.82 25.89
N TYR A 76 -4.14 -3.29 24.77
CA TYR A 76 -2.71 -3.24 24.49
C TYR A 76 -2.39 -2.77 23.06
N PRO A 77 -1.28 -2.04 22.85
CA PRO A 77 -0.40 -1.45 23.88
C PRO A 77 -1.02 -0.20 24.50
N ARG A 78 -0.87 -0.03 25.82
CA ARG A 78 -1.33 1.17 26.54
C ARG A 78 -0.50 2.41 26.21
N GLU A 79 0.78 2.20 25.94
CA GLU A 79 1.72 3.24 25.52
C GLU A 79 2.38 2.79 24.21
N PRO A 80 2.07 3.43 23.07
CA PRO A 80 2.67 3.04 21.80
C PRO A 80 4.16 3.41 21.79
N GLU A 81 4.99 2.50 21.30
CA GLU A 81 6.42 2.74 21.16
C GLU A 81 6.67 3.80 20.08
N TYR A 82 7.52 4.78 20.38
CA TYR A 82 7.90 5.85 19.44
C TYR A 82 9.35 5.68 18.97
N LEU A 83 9.52 5.44 17.67
CA LEU A 83 10.85 5.37 17.04
C LEU A 83 11.37 6.78 16.76
N LYS A 84 12.26 7.26 17.63
CA LYS A 84 12.79 8.64 17.56
C LYS A 84 13.57 8.92 16.29
N GLU A 85 14.33 7.95 15.78
CA GLU A 85 15.17 8.10 14.59
C GLU A 85 14.30 8.31 13.33
N GLU A 86 13.22 7.54 13.23
CA GLU A 86 12.29 7.56 12.11
C GLU A 86 11.11 8.53 12.29
N LYS A 87 10.95 9.08 13.50
CA LYS A 87 9.90 10.04 13.89
C LYS A 87 8.47 9.53 13.71
N TYR A 88 8.21 8.26 14.01
CA TYR A 88 6.86 7.68 13.98
C TYR A 88 6.61 6.70 15.14
N TYR A 89 5.34 6.46 15.45
CA TYR A 89 4.91 5.42 16.41
C TYR A 89 4.83 4.05 15.73
N ILE A 90 5.31 3.02 16.42
CA ILE A 90 5.21 1.63 15.96
C ILE A 90 3.74 1.23 15.92
N ILE A 91 3.31 0.73 14.77
CA ILE A 91 1.97 0.13 14.63
C ILE A 91 1.95 -1.20 15.41
N PRO A 92 1.04 -1.38 16.37
CA PRO A 92 0.94 -2.61 17.15
C PRO A 92 0.71 -3.86 16.30
N ASP A 93 1.21 -4.99 16.79
CA ASP A 93 0.95 -6.30 16.18
C ASP A 93 -0.56 -6.55 16.10
N GLY A 94 -1.02 -7.21 15.04
CA GLY A 94 -2.44 -7.46 14.77
C GLY A 94 -3.20 -6.28 14.13
N VAL A 95 -2.69 -5.06 14.24
CA VAL A 95 -3.14 -3.92 13.38
C VAL A 95 -2.24 -3.79 12.16
N ARG A 96 -0.93 -4.02 12.36
CA ARG A 96 0.04 -4.08 11.26
C ARG A 96 -0.32 -5.23 10.33
N PRO A 97 -0.41 -4.99 9.00
CA PRO A 97 -0.59 -6.07 8.05
C PRO A 97 0.57 -7.06 8.08
N VAL A 98 0.27 -8.34 8.11
CA VAL A 98 1.27 -9.41 7.93
C VAL A 98 1.70 -9.39 6.47
N LEU A 99 3.01 -9.35 6.23
CA LEU A 99 3.55 -9.35 4.88
C LEU A 99 3.93 -10.78 4.46
N LYS A 100 3.63 -11.12 3.21
CA LYS A 100 4.10 -12.33 2.53
C LYS A 100 4.90 -11.94 1.30
N LYS A 101 5.81 -12.82 0.90
CA LYS A 101 6.64 -12.64 -0.29
C LYS A 101 5.85 -13.05 -1.53
N PHE A 102 5.68 -12.13 -2.47
CA PHE A 102 5.07 -12.37 -3.78
C PHE A 102 6.11 -12.18 -4.88
N ARG A 103 5.93 -12.91 -5.98
CA ARG A 103 6.67 -12.68 -7.22
C ARG A 103 5.75 -12.05 -8.24
N ILE A 104 6.15 -10.90 -8.78
CA ILE A 104 5.48 -10.25 -9.90
C ILE A 104 6.28 -10.57 -11.16
N GLU A 105 5.68 -11.32 -12.08
CA GLU A 105 6.22 -11.61 -13.39
C GLU A 105 5.67 -10.64 -14.43
N VAL A 106 6.54 -10.08 -15.26
CA VAL A 106 6.21 -9.04 -16.21
C VAL A 106 6.56 -9.51 -17.62
N LEU A 107 5.57 -9.44 -18.51
CA LEU A 107 5.73 -9.66 -19.94
C LEU A 107 5.83 -8.32 -20.69
N TYR A 108 7.05 -7.91 -21.02
CA TYR A 108 7.37 -6.73 -21.83
C TYR A 108 7.19 -7.00 -23.31
N TRP A 109 5.97 -6.82 -23.83
CA TRP A 109 5.75 -6.99 -25.27
C TRP A 109 6.29 -5.79 -26.08
N GLY A 110 5.79 -4.59 -25.79
CA GLY A 110 6.16 -3.39 -26.53
C GLY A 110 5.31 -2.18 -26.13
N VAL A 111 5.71 -1.01 -26.58
CA VAL A 111 5.01 0.26 -26.38
C VAL A 111 4.52 0.79 -27.74
N ARG A 112 3.40 1.51 -27.78
CA ARG A 112 2.84 2.05 -29.03
C ARG A 112 2.27 3.45 -28.78
N ASP A 113 2.13 4.22 -29.85
CA ASP A 113 1.49 5.54 -29.87
C ASP A 113 2.01 6.55 -28.83
N LEU A 114 3.31 6.47 -28.49
CA LEU A 114 3.96 7.42 -27.60
C LEU A 114 3.93 8.85 -28.17
N LYS A 115 3.48 9.79 -27.34
CA LYS A 115 3.39 11.21 -27.70
C LYS A 115 4.73 11.91 -27.57
N ARG A 116 4.90 13.01 -28.30
CA ARG A 116 6.06 13.91 -28.17
C ARG A 116 6.11 14.51 -26.77
N VAL A 117 7.32 14.64 -26.23
CA VAL A 117 7.57 15.27 -24.93
C VAL A 117 8.51 16.46 -25.13
N ASN A 118 8.07 17.64 -24.69
CA ASN A 118 8.77 18.91 -24.90
C ASN A 118 9.08 19.18 -26.39
N LEU A 119 8.11 18.93 -27.28
CA LEU A 119 8.22 19.05 -28.75
C LEU A 119 9.15 18.03 -29.44
N PHE A 120 9.92 17.23 -28.70
CA PHE A 120 10.77 16.18 -29.25
C PHE A 120 10.04 14.84 -29.31
N GLU A 121 10.34 14.08 -30.35
CA GLU A 121 9.87 12.71 -30.52
C GLU A 121 10.57 11.76 -29.55
N VAL A 122 9.92 10.62 -29.29
CA VAL A 122 10.48 9.54 -28.49
C VAL A 122 11.18 8.56 -29.43
N GLU A 123 12.42 8.22 -29.10
CA GLU A 123 13.29 7.36 -29.89
C GLU A 123 13.68 6.09 -29.13
N ARG A 124 13.98 6.23 -27.83
CA ARG A 124 14.52 5.16 -26.97
C ARG A 124 13.76 5.02 -25.66
N PRO A 125 12.50 4.56 -25.69
CA PRO A 125 11.72 4.37 -24.48
C PRO A 125 12.20 3.18 -23.66
N GLN A 126 12.11 3.31 -22.34
CA GLN A 126 12.29 2.27 -21.34
C GLN A 126 11.04 2.22 -20.45
N VAL A 127 10.59 1.03 -20.08
CA VAL A 127 9.51 0.86 -19.10
C VAL A 127 10.10 0.56 -17.73
N ARG A 128 9.72 1.35 -16.74
CA ARG A 128 9.97 1.11 -15.33
C ARG A 128 8.66 0.74 -14.65
N MET A 129 8.69 -0.23 -13.75
CA MET A 129 7.55 -0.53 -12.89
C MET A 129 7.97 -0.49 -11.43
N GLU A 130 7.08 -0.03 -10.56
CA GLU A 130 7.33 0.12 -9.13
C GLU A 130 6.12 -0.35 -8.32
N CYS A 131 6.37 -1.17 -7.30
CA CYS A 131 5.37 -1.65 -6.36
C CYS A 131 6.03 -1.97 -5.02
N ALA A 132 5.38 -1.61 -3.91
CA ALA A 132 5.87 -1.85 -2.55
C ALA A 132 7.36 -1.45 -2.33
N GLY A 133 7.78 -0.34 -2.93
CA GLY A 133 9.16 0.17 -2.84
C GLY A 133 10.19 -0.60 -3.67
N GLN A 134 9.81 -1.69 -4.35
CA GLN A 134 10.67 -2.41 -5.30
C GLN A 134 10.44 -1.93 -6.71
N ARG A 135 11.48 -2.03 -7.54
CA ARG A 135 11.49 -1.55 -8.92
C ARG A 135 12.03 -2.62 -9.87
N ILE A 136 11.44 -2.68 -11.05
CA ILE A 136 11.95 -3.43 -12.20
C ILE A 136 11.97 -2.57 -13.45
N GLU A 137 12.90 -2.84 -14.36
CA GLU A 137 13.04 -2.12 -15.62
C GLU A 137 13.19 -3.06 -16.81
N SER A 138 12.60 -2.66 -17.93
CA SER A 138 12.90 -3.23 -19.24
C SER A 138 14.29 -2.75 -19.71
N GLU A 139 14.78 -3.38 -20.78
CA GLU A 139 15.80 -2.72 -21.61
C GLU A 139 15.22 -1.47 -22.31
N GLU A 140 16.09 -0.68 -22.93
CA GLU A 140 15.66 0.38 -23.83
C GLU A 140 15.34 -0.18 -25.22
N ILE A 141 14.26 0.29 -25.82
CA ILE A 141 13.96 0.00 -27.22
C ILE A 141 14.87 0.85 -28.11
N GLU A 142 15.68 0.21 -28.94
CA GLU A 142 16.52 0.89 -29.94
C GLU A 142 15.68 1.17 -31.20
N GLY A 143 15.25 2.42 -31.38
CA GLY A 143 14.53 2.83 -32.59
C GLY A 143 13.05 2.48 -32.57
N TYR A 144 12.34 3.00 -31.56
CA TYR A 144 10.91 2.77 -31.29
C TYR A 144 9.99 2.90 -32.52
N LYS A 145 10.27 3.87 -33.41
CA LYS A 145 9.45 4.09 -34.61
C LYS A 145 9.45 2.92 -35.60
N VAL A 146 10.49 2.09 -35.57
CA VAL A 146 10.68 0.96 -36.50
C VAL A 146 10.35 -0.35 -35.80
N LEU A 147 10.90 -0.56 -34.59
CA LEU A 147 10.69 -1.78 -33.80
C LEU A 147 10.18 -1.42 -32.40
N PRO A 148 8.85 -1.35 -32.20
CA PRO A 148 8.25 -0.92 -30.93
C PRO A 148 8.21 -2.01 -29.83
N ASN A 149 8.90 -3.14 -30.03
CA ASN A 149 8.88 -4.28 -29.11
C ASN A 149 10.20 -4.43 -28.35
N PHE A 150 10.14 -4.96 -27.13
CA PHE A 150 11.33 -5.33 -26.36
C PHE A 150 11.90 -6.67 -26.86
N LYS A 151 13.21 -6.86 -26.74
CA LYS A 151 13.93 -8.10 -27.04
C LYS A 151 13.86 -9.08 -25.87
N GLU A 152 14.08 -8.58 -24.66
CA GLU A 152 13.91 -9.33 -23.40
C GLU A 152 12.48 -9.18 -22.90
N VAL A 153 11.67 -10.21 -23.15
CA VAL A 153 10.21 -10.13 -22.97
C VAL A 153 9.77 -10.48 -21.56
N VAL A 154 10.52 -11.28 -20.79
CA VAL A 154 10.07 -11.74 -19.46
C VAL A 154 11.08 -11.36 -18.40
N LYS A 155 10.63 -10.64 -17.37
CA LYS A 155 11.38 -10.44 -16.14
C LYS A 155 10.48 -10.63 -14.92
N HIS A 156 11.07 -10.68 -13.74
CA HIS A 156 10.33 -10.72 -12.49
C HIS A 156 11.07 -9.97 -11.38
N PHE A 157 10.32 -9.61 -10.35
CA PHE A 157 10.86 -9.09 -9.11
C PHE A 157 10.01 -9.59 -7.95
N ASP A 158 10.65 -9.76 -6.81
CA ASP A 158 9.98 -10.19 -5.59
C ASP A 158 9.63 -8.95 -4.74
N VAL A 159 8.45 -8.96 -4.12
CA VAL A 159 7.92 -7.89 -3.26
C VAL A 159 7.32 -8.50 -2.00
N ASP A 160 7.38 -7.76 -0.89
CA ASP A 160 6.65 -8.10 0.32
C ASP A 160 5.33 -7.32 0.32
N LEU A 161 4.21 -8.03 0.20
CA LEU A 161 2.86 -7.44 0.17
C LEU A 161 2.03 -7.94 1.36
N PRO A 162 1.03 -7.16 1.81
CA PRO A 162 0.08 -7.63 2.80
C PRO A 162 -0.57 -8.96 2.40
N GLU A 163 -0.76 -9.87 3.34
CA GLU A 163 -1.53 -11.11 3.11
C GLU A 163 -2.97 -10.82 2.68
N LEU A 164 -3.54 -9.76 3.24
CA LEU A 164 -4.86 -9.25 2.87
C LEU A 164 -4.77 -8.49 1.54
N THR A 165 -5.30 -9.08 0.47
CA THR A 165 -5.14 -8.58 -0.91
C THR A 165 -5.73 -7.20 -1.16
N TYR A 166 -6.76 -6.79 -0.40
CA TYR A 166 -7.35 -5.46 -0.49
C TYR A 166 -6.43 -4.35 0.04
N LEU A 167 -5.38 -4.71 0.79
CA LEU A 167 -4.34 -3.80 1.27
C LEU A 167 -3.11 -3.74 0.33
N HIS A 168 -3.12 -4.51 -0.77
CA HIS A 168 -2.01 -4.47 -1.73
C HIS A 168 -1.83 -3.05 -2.28
N PRO A 169 -0.60 -2.51 -2.26
CA PRO A 169 -0.32 -1.22 -2.88
C PRO A 169 -0.46 -1.31 -4.41
N PRO A 170 -0.73 -0.18 -5.09
CA PRO A 170 -0.81 -0.16 -6.53
C PRO A 170 0.54 -0.43 -7.20
N LEU A 171 0.50 -0.96 -8.42
CA LEU A 171 1.66 -1.09 -9.30
C LEU A 171 1.68 0.09 -10.26
N THR A 172 2.73 0.90 -10.18
CA THR A 172 2.90 2.06 -11.07
C THR A 172 3.84 1.73 -12.21
N ILE A 173 3.44 2.08 -13.43
CA ILE A 173 4.18 1.85 -14.67
C ILE A 173 4.57 3.22 -15.23
N PHE A 174 5.85 3.39 -15.53
CA PHE A 174 6.40 4.59 -16.14
C PHE A 174 7.05 4.24 -17.48
N VAL A 175 6.81 5.07 -18.48
CA VAL A 175 7.58 5.08 -19.72
C VAL A 175 8.54 6.25 -19.63
N MET A 176 9.83 5.97 -19.67
CA MET A 176 10.91 6.95 -19.53
C MET A 176 11.76 6.97 -20.81
N GLU A 177 12.47 8.07 -21.04
CA GLU A 177 13.49 8.17 -22.08
C GLU A 177 14.72 8.90 -21.50
N GLN A 178 15.91 8.30 -21.67
CA GLN A 178 17.16 8.97 -21.37
C GLN A 178 17.63 9.74 -22.60
N ARG A 179 17.64 11.07 -22.50
CA ARG A 179 18.11 11.97 -23.56
C ARG A 179 19.58 12.33 -23.36
N ALA A 180 20.11 13.08 -24.33
CA ALA A 180 21.45 13.65 -24.27
C ALA A 180 21.70 14.34 -22.91
N PHE A 181 22.97 14.31 -22.48
CA PHE A 181 23.42 14.84 -21.18
C PHE A 181 22.78 14.15 -19.95
N GLY A 182 22.31 12.91 -20.10
CA GLY A 182 21.76 12.12 -19.00
C GLY A 182 20.39 12.59 -18.51
N ARG A 183 19.71 13.44 -19.27
CA ARG A 183 18.39 13.95 -18.89
C ARG A 183 17.34 12.86 -19.01
N LEU A 184 16.81 12.41 -17.88
CA LEU A 184 15.69 11.49 -17.84
C LEU A 184 14.35 12.23 -18.01
N VAL A 185 13.52 11.79 -18.94
CA VAL A 185 12.22 12.39 -19.25
C VAL A 185 11.11 11.37 -19.06
N LEU A 186 10.06 11.74 -18.32
CA LEU A 186 8.83 10.95 -18.22
C LEU A 186 8.00 11.14 -19.50
N VAL A 187 7.75 10.05 -20.21
CA VAL A 187 6.94 10.01 -21.43
C VAL A 187 5.48 9.70 -21.11
N GLY A 188 5.24 8.79 -20.17
CA GLY A 188 3.90 8.38 -19.78
C GLY A 188 3.89 7.66 -18.45
N THR A 189 2.72 7.63 -17.81
CA THR A 189 2.50 6.91 -16.55
C THR A 189 1.16 6.19 -16.59
N HIS A 190 1.10 5.04 -15.94
CA HIS A 190 -0.13 4.29 -15.71
C HIS A 190 -0.09 3.64 -14.33
N VAL A 191 -1.24 3.54 -13.67
CA VAL A 191 -1.36 2.95 -12.34
C VAL A 191 -2.35 1.80 -12.39
N VAL A 192 -1.89 0.60 -12.05
CA VAL A 192 -2.72 -0.57 -11.79
C VAL A 192 -3.10 -0.53 -10.31
N GLN A 193 -4.39 -0.30 -10.04
CA GLN A 193 -4.88 -0.17 -8.67
C GLN A 193 -4.87 -1.50 -7.90
N SER A 194 -5.12 -2.63 -8.57
CA SER A 194 -5.15 -3.94 -7.94
C SER A 194 -4.38 -4.96 -8.77
N LEU A 195 -3.34 -5.53 -8.15
CA LEU A 195 -2.58 -6.65 -8.72
C LEU A 195 -3.43 -7.91 -8.89
N MET A 196 -4.53 -8.03 -8.14
CA MET A 196 -5.41 -9.20 -8.21
C MET A 196 -6.11 -9.35 -9.56
N GLN A 197 -6.17 -8.28 -10.36
CA GLN A 197 -6.61 -8.35 -11.76
C GLN A 197 -5.73 -9.28 -12.62
N PHE A 198 -4.51 -9.55 -12.15
CA PHE A 198 -3.50 -10.37 -12.82
C PHE A 198 -3.14 -11.62 -12.01
N ALA A 199 -3.83 -11.89 -10.89
CA ALA A 199 -3.59 -13.08 -10.10
C ALA A 199 -4.00 -14.34 -10.88
N PRO A 200 -3.27 -15.46 -10.72
CA PRO A 200 -3.72 -16.77 -11.18
C PRO A 200 -5.14 -17.07 -10.68
N LYS A 201 -5.97 -17.67 -11.53
CA LYS A 201 -7.38 -17.97 -11.22
C LYS A 201 -7.58 -18.96 -10.06
N ASN A 202 -6.52 -19.60 -9.57
CA ASN A 202 -6.57 -20.63 -8.52
C ASN A 202 -6.00 -20.15 -7.17
N LEU A 203 -5.81 -18.84 -6.97
CA LEU A 203 -5.27 -18.35 -5.70
C LEU A 203 -6.26 -18.44 -4.52
N GLU A 204 -7.55 -18.67 -4.80
CA GLU A 204 -8.59 -18.85 -3.77
C GLU A 204 -8.45 -20.17 -2.99
N GLU A 205 -7.74 -21.17 -3.53
CA GLU A 205 -7.58 -22.50 -2.88
C GLU A 205 -6.43 -22.58 -1.87
N TRP A 206 -5.60 -21.54 -1.73
CA TRP A 206 -4.42 -21.56 -0.85
C TRP A 206 -4.65 -20.95 0.55
N GLY A 207 -5.90 -20.60 0.87
CA GLY A 207 -6.26 -19.88 2.11
C GLY A 207 -6.83 -20.71 3.26
N ASP A 208 -7.25 -21.95 3.01
CA ASP A 208 -8.11 -22.71 3.96
C ASP A 208 -7.46 -23.99 4.52
N ASP A 209 -6.14 -24.11 4.50
CA ASP A 209 -5.45 -25.13 5.32
C ASP A 209 -5.21 -24.56 6.73
N GLU A 210 -6.30 -24.29 7.47
CA GLU A 210 -6.23 -24.25 8.93
C GLU A 210 -5.93 -25.68 9.41
N GLU A 211 -4.68 -25.96 9.77
CA GLU A 211 -4.32 -27.18 10.50
C GLU A 211 -5.14 -27.24 11.80
N GLU A 212 -6.20 -28.06 11.81
CA GLU A 212 -6.90 -28.40 13.06
C GLU A 212 -5.89 -28.97 14.06
N PRO A 213 -5.83 -28.49 15.31
CA PRO A 213 -4.92 -29.03 16.30
C PRO A 213 -5.32 -30.47 16.64
N GLU A 214 -4.39 -31.40 16.46
CA GLU A 214 -4.54 -32.80 16.86
C GLU A 214 -4.96 -32.89 18.34
N SER A 215 -6.20 -33.31 18.56
CA SER A 215 -6.74 -33.72 19.86
C SER A 215 -5.97 -34.96 20.33
N TRP A 216 -5.03 -34.79 21.27
CA TRP A 216 -4.48 -35.90 22.04
C TRP A 216 -5.58 -36.49 22.93
N GLY A 217 -6.20 -37.57 22.45
CA GLY A 217 -7.07 -38.40 23.25
C GLY A 217 -6.26 -39.04 24.39
N THR A 218 -6.62 -38.71 25.63
CA THR A 218 -6.19 -39.46 26.79
C THR A 218 -6.82 -40.85 26.72
N SER A 219 -5.97 -41.87 26.67
CA SER A 219 -6.38 -43.26 26.89
C SER A 219 -5.95 -43.66 28.30
N ASP A 220 -6.96 -43.91 29.13
CA ASP A 220 -7.04 -44.71 30.37
C ASP A 220 -5.97 -44.56 31.47
#